data_AF-A0A6B0RGR4-F1
#
_entry.id   AF-A0A6B0RGR4-F1
#
_cell.length_a   1.000
_cell.length_b   1.000
_cell.length_c   1.000
_cell.angle_alpha   90.00
_cell.angle_beta   90.00
_cell.angle_gamma   90.00
#
_symmetry.space_group_name_H-M   'P 1'
#
loop_
_entity.id
_entity.type
_entity.pdbx_description
1 polymer ?
#
loop_
_entity_poly.entity_id
_entity_poly.type
_entity_poly.pdbx_seq_one_letter_code
_entity_poly.pdbx_strand_id
1 'polypeptide(L)'
;MASENLPQGSTRRRLSQPSSSLIFPMAVMLSLLMALVLVSYGLGGSLGCDLSQNHMLVGRQNLRLLGQMRRLSPRFCLQDRKDFAFPQEVVEGSQLQEAQAFSVLHEMLQQTFNLFNTEHSSAAWDTTLLEPLHTGLHQQLDDLDACLGQVMGEEDSVLGRTGPTLAMKRYFHGIHVYLREKEYSDCAWEIVRLEIMRSLSSSTNLQERLRMMDGDQN
;
A
#
# COMPACT_ATOMS: atom_id res chain seq x y z
N MET A 1 54.58 88.84 -28.33
CA MET A 1 55.47 87.68 -28.10
C MET A 1 54.87 86.93 -26.92
N ALA A 2 54.53 85.64 -27.06
CA ALA A 2 53.49 84.93 -26.28
C ALA A 2 52.08 85.59 -26.45
N SER A 3 50.92 84.93 -26.29
CA SER A 3 50.48 83.52 -26.30
C SER A 3 48.93 83.52 -26.39
N GLU A 4 48.18 82.49 -26.80
CA GLU A 4 48.46 81.12 -27.26
C GLU A 4 47.34 80.62 -28.21
N ASN A 5 47.33 79.35 -28.66
CA ASN A 5 46.21 78.75 -29.41
C ASN A 5 45.53 77.63 -28.60
N LEU A 6 44.19 77.57 -28.60
CA LEU A 6 43.40 76.53 -27.93
C LEU A 6 42.36 75.91 -28.91
N PRO A 7 42.28 74.58 -29.07
CA PRO A 7 41.29 73.94 -29.93
C PRO A 7 39.99 73.62 -29.17
N GLN A 8 38.82 73.92 -29.75
CA GLN A 8 37.53 73.45 -29.22
C GLN A 8 37.27 72.00 -29.62
N GLY A 9 37.44 71.08 -28.67
CA GLY A 9 37.07 69.66 -28.82
C GLY A 9 35.56 69.43 -28.65
N SER A 10 34.92 68.86 -29.67
CA SER A 10 33.51 68.44 -29.62
C SER A 10 33.33 67.20 -28.74
N THR A 11 32.60 67.32 -27.63
CA THR A 11 32.32 66.20 -26.69
C THR A 11 30.94 65.60 -26.92
N ARG A 12 30.83 64.73 -27.93
CA ARG A 12 29.65 63.87 -28.11
C ARG A 12 29.64 62.79 -27.02
N ARG A 13 28.86 62.99 -25.94
CA ARG A 13 28.62 61.94 -24.92
C ARG A 13 28.01 60.70 -25.60
N ARG A 14 28.79 59.63 -25.72
CA ARG A 14 28.31 58.32 -26.16
C ARG A 14 27.66 57.65 -24.94
N LEU A 15 26.35 57.47 -24.95
CA LEU A 15 25.66 56.67 -23.94
C LEU A 15 26.22 55.24 -23.99
N SER A 16 26.69 54.72 -22.86
CA SER A 16 27.17 53.35 -22.75
C SER A 16 25.98 52.39 -22.75
N GLN A 17 25.64 51.89 -23.94
CA GLN A 17 24.62 50.87 -24.12
C GLN A 17 25.12 49.56 -23.49
N PRO A 18 24.37 48.93 -22.57
CA PRO A 18 24.81 47.69 -21.93
C PRO A 18 24.97 46.58 -22.99
N SER A 19 26.02 45.77 -22.85
CA SER A 19 26.41 44.78 -23.83
C SER A 19 25.41 43.61 -23.90
N SER A 20 24.56 43.63 -24.92
CA SER A 20 23.56 42.58 -25.19
C SER A 20 24.12 41.16 -25.32
N SER A 21 25.44 41.02 -25.52
CA SER A 21 26.15 39.73 -25.64
C SER A 21 26.12 38.87 -24.36
N LEU A 22 25.93 39.46 -23.18
CA LEU A 22 25.84 38.71 -21.91
C LEU A 22 24.39 38.38 -21.50
N ILE A 23 23.40 39.06 -22.08
CA ILE A 23 21.98 38.86 -21.75
C ILE A 23 21.49 37.51 -22.29
N PHE A 24 21.89 37.17 -23.52
CA PHE A 24 21.49 35.92 -24.19
C PHE A 24 21.93 34.64 -23.44
N PRO A 25 23.20 34.44 -23.06
CA PRO A 25 23.60 33.25 -22.30
C PRO A 25 22.96 33.19 -20.92
N MET A 26 22.79 34.32 -20.22
CA MET A 26 22.13 34.34 -18.91
C MET A 26 20.65 33.92 -18.99
N ALA A 27 19.93 34.36 -20.03
CA ALA A 27 18.55 33.95 -20.27
C ALA A 27 18.45 32.44 -20.57
N VAL A 28 19.35 31.89 -21.39
CA VAL A 28 19.40 30.45 -21.69
C VAL A 28 19.66 29.62 -20.42
N MET A 29 20.61 30.05 -19.58
CA MET A 29 20.89 29.37 -18.31
C MET A 29 19.69 29.39 -17.35
N LEU A 30 18.97 30.53 -17.26
CA LEU A 30 17.74 30.61 -16.47
C LEU A 30 16.65 29.67 -17.03
N SER A 31 16.47 29.63 -18.35
CA SER A 31 15.50 28.74 -18.99
C SER A 31 15.81 27.26 -18.76
N LEU A 32 17.09 26.87 -18.82
CA LEU A 32 17.54 25.51 -18.52
C LEU A 32 17.33 25.15 -17.04
N LEU A 33 17.58 26.07 -16.11
CA LEU A 33 17.30 25.88 -14.69
C LEU A 33 15.80 25.71 -14.43
N MET A 34 14.95 26.55 -15.02
CA MET A 34 13.49 26.41 -14.90
C MET A 34 12.99 25.10 -15.53
N ALA A 35 13.56 24.67 -16.66
CA ALA A 35 13.23 23.38 -17.28
C ALA A 35 13.68 22.20 -16.38
N LEU A 36 14.87 22.24 -15.80
CA LEU A 36 15.34 21.24 -14.83
C LEU A 36 14.45 21.18 -13.60
N VAL A 37 14.04 22.33 -13.07
CA VAL A 37 13.13 22.43 -11.94
C VAL A 37 11.76 21.83 -12.29
N LEU A 38 11.17 22.19 -13.43
CA LEU A 38 9.90 21.61 -13.91
C LEU A 38 9.99 20.11 -14.17
N VAL A 39 11.11 19.61 -14.72
CA VAL A 39 11.37 18.18 -14.90
C VAL A 39 11.54 17.48 -13.56
N SER A 40 12.18 18.10 -12.56
CA SER A 40 12.29 17.52 -11.21
C SER A 40 10.95 17.48 -10.45
N TYR A 41 10.05 18.43 -10.68
CA TYR A 41 8.67 18.36 -10.18
C TYR A 41 7.82 17.36 -10.98
N GLY A 42 8.07 17.19 -12.29
CA GLY A 42 7.38 16.22 -13.13
C GLY A 42 7.80 14.76 -12.88
N LEU A 43 9.07 14.51 -12.52
CA LEU A 43 9.52 13.21 -11.97
C LEU A 43 9.20 13.06 -10.48
N GLY A 44 8.75 14.12 -9.81
CA GLY A 44 8.33 14.15 -8.42
C GLY A 44 6.85 13.89 -8.20
N GLY A 45 6.13 13.42 -9.23
CA GLY A 45 4.81 12.83 -9.04
C GLY A 45 4.95 11.59 -8.16
N SER A 46 4.11 11.49 -7.13
CA SER A 46 4.02 10.28 -6.32
C SER A 46 3.59 9.13 -7.22
N LEU A 47 4.52 8.24 -7.56
CA LEU A 47 4.19 6.96 -8.16
C LEU A 47 3.26 6.25 -7.18
N GLY A 48 2.04 5.94 -7.61
CA GLY A 48 1.15 5.10 -6.82
C GLY A 48 1.80 3.73 -6.64
N CYS A 49 1.58 3.06 -5.51
CA CYS A 49 2.06 1.70 -5.38
C CYS A 49 1.01 0.73 -5.91
N ASP A 50 1.38 -0.13 -6.85
CA ASP A 50 0.51 -1.18 -7.35
C ASP A 50 0.85 -2.55 -6.73
N LEU A 51 -0.18 -3.35 -6.44
CA LEU A 51 0.04 -4.73 -6.05
C LEU A 51 0.48 -5.57 -7.26
N SER A 52 1.74 -6.02 -7.20
CA SER A 52 2.35 -6.82 -8.25
C SER A 52 1.53 -8.07 -8.62
N GLN A 53 1.69 -8.55 -9.86
CA GLN A 53 1.07 -9.82 -10.27
C GLN A 53 1.52 -11.01 -9.39
N ASN A 54 2.71 -10.94 -8.79
CA ASN A 54 3.20 -11.96 -7.87
C ASN A 54 2.36 -12.00 -6.58
N HIS A 55 2.04 -10.85 -6.00
CA HIS A 55 1.15 -10.75 -4.83
C HIS A 55 -0.18 -11.51 -5.06
N MET A 56 -0.79 -11.29 -6.22
CA MET A 56 -2.04 -11.95 -6.63
C MET A 56 -1.90 -13.46 -6.90
N LEU A 57 -0.70 -13.93 -7.23
CA LEU A 57 -0.42 -15.37 -7.39
C LEU A 57 -0.21 -16.03 -6.03
N VAL A 58 0.52 -15.37 -5.12
CA VAL A 58 0.75 -15.84 -3.74
C VAL A 58 -0.58 -15.90 -2.98
N GLY A 59 -1.44 -14.87 -3.06
CA GLY A 59 -2.78 -14.90 -2.42
C GLY A 59 -3.67 -16.06 -2.91
N ARG A 60 -3.62 -16.39 -4.21
CA ARG A 60 -4.32 -17.57 -4.76
C ARG A 60 -3.71 -18.89 -4.27
N GLN A 61 -2.40 -18.96 -4.08
CA GLN A 61 -1.74 -20.13 -3.51
C GLN A 61 -2.06 -20.29 -2.01
N ASN A 62 -2.15 -19.20 -1.25
CA ASN A 62 -2.59 -19.20 0.16
C ASN A 62 -4.02 -19.74 0.31
N LEU A 63 -4.95 -19.30 -0.54
CA LEU A 63 -6.31 -19.86 -0.61
C LEU A 63 -6.33 -21.35 -0.95
N ARG A 64 -5.46 -21.79 -1.86
CA ARG A 64 -5.31 -23.22 -2.21
C ARG A 64 -4.80 -24.04 -1.03
N LEU A 65 -3.77 -23.57 -0.33
CA LEU A 65 -3.20 -24.20 0.85
C LEU A 65 -4.25 -24.34 1.96
N LEU A 66 -4.97 -23.26 2.29
CA LEU A 66 -6.11 -23.29 3.22
C LEU A 66 -7.17 -24.31 2.81
N GLY A 67 -7.45 -24.47 1.52
CA GLY A 67 -8.35 -25.50 0.99
C GLY A 67 -7.81 -26.93 1.17
N GLN A 68 -6.50 -27.14 1.03
CA GLN A 68 -5.83 -28.42 1.24
C GLN A 68 -5.72 -28.81 2.71
N MET A 69 -5.64 -27.84 3.63
CA MET A 69 -5.57 -28.07 5.09
C MET A 69 -6.85 -28.69 5.68
N ARG A 70 -7.95 -28.78 4.92
CA ARG A 70 -9.23 -29.36 5.39
C ARG A 70 -9.07 -30.79 5.92
N ARG A 71 -9.23 -30.96 7.23
CA ARG A 71 -9.21 -32.28 7.91
C ARG A 71 -10.59 -32.93 8.04
N LEU A 72 -11.64 -32.12 8.20
CA LEU A 72 -13.01 -32.59 8.44
C LEU A 72 -13.98 -32.15 7.34
N SER A 73 -15.11 -32.84 7.22
CA SER A 73 -16.24 -32.34 6.43
C SER A 73 -17.02 -31.31 7.26
N PRO A 74 -17.28 -30.09 6.77
CA PRO A 74 -18.04 -29.05 7.50
C PRO A 74 -19.48 -29.44 7.86
N ARG A 75 -19.96 -30.58 7.34
CA ARG A 75 -21.25 -31.20 7.69
C ARG A 75 -21.26 -31.90 9.05
N PHE A 76 -20.10 -32.16 9.65
CA PHE A 76 -20.01 -32.69 11.02
C PHE A 76 -19.97 -31.57 12.07
N CYS A 77 -19.48 -30.38 11.69
CA CYS A 77 -19.32 -29.23 12.58
C CYS A 77 -20.52 -28.27 12.57
N LEU A 78 -21.74 -28.76 12.33
CA LEU A 78 -22.94 -27.92 12.17
C LEU A 78 -23.30 -27.16 13.46
N GLN A 79 -23.08 -27.77 14.62
CA GLN A 79 -23.36 -27.18 15.95
C GLN A 79 -22.35 -26.09 16.33
N ASP A 80 -21.18 -26.07 15.68
CA ASP A 80 -20.11 -25.11 15.93
C ASP A 80 -20.14 -23.92 14.95
N ARG A 81 -21.05 -23.92 13.96
CA ARG A 81 -21.19 -22.81 13.03
C ARG A 81 -21.42 -21.49 13.75
N LYS A 82 -20.56 -20.52 13.45
CA LYS A 82 -20.64 -19.14 13.92
C LYS A 82 -20.67 -18.19 12.74
N ASP A 83 -21.55 -17.21 12.78
CA ASP A 83 -21.40 -15.99 11.98
C ASP A 83 -20.45 -15.05 12.71
N PHE A 84 -19.31 -14.72 12.08
CA PHE A 84 -18.29 -13.85 12.65
C PHE A 84 -18.50 -12.37 12.30
N ALA A 85 -19.51 -12.04 11.48
CA ALA A 85 -19.81 -10.70 11.00
C ALA A 85 -18.57 -10.02 10.36
N PHE A 86 -17.99 -10.67 9.35
CA PHE A 86 -16.90 -10.10 8.55
C PHE A 86 -17.27 -8.70 8.04
N PRO A 87 -16.42 -7.67 8.23
CA PRO A 87 -16.76 -6.28 7.93
C PRO A 87 -16.70 -5.97 6.42
N GLN A 88 -17.65 -6.56 5.66
CA GLN A 88 -17.73 -6.46 4.20
C GLN A 88 -17.72 -5.01 3.71
N GLU A 89 -18.43 -4.11 4.41
CA GLU A 89 -18.49 -2.67 4.12
C GLU A 89 -17.12 -1.99 4.08
N VAL A 90 -16.17 -2.47 4.89
CA VAL A 90 -14.80 -1.95 4.95
C VAL A 90 -13.94 -2.51 3.81
N VAL A 91 -14.23 -3.71 3.31
CA VAL A 91 -13.43 -4.40 2.29
C VAL A 91 -13.94 -4.11 0.86
N GLU A 92 -15.25 -4.08 0.66
CA GLU A 92 -15.89 -3.72 -0.61
C GLU A 92 -16.12 -2.22 -0.78
N GLY A 93 -15.99 -1.43 0.29
CA GLY A 93 -16.26 0.00 0.29
C GLY A 93 -15.48 0.74 -0.81
N SER A 94 -16.22 1.37 -1.73
CA SER A 94 -15.68 2.27 -2.77
C SER A 94 -15.13 3.59 -2.21
N GLN A 95 -15.31 3.84 -0.91
CA GLN A 95 -14.97 5.10 -0.24
C GLN A 95 -13.63 5.09 0.51
N LEU A 96 -12.92 3.94 0.58
CA LEU A 96 -11.59 3.92 1.18
C LEU A 96 -10.58 4.63 0.27
N GLN A 97 -9.85 5.57 0.84
CA GLN A 97 -8.62 6.12 0.25
C GLN A 97 -7.55 5.03 0.13
N GLU A 98 -6.64 5.16 -0.83
CA GLU A 98 -5.58 4.18 -1.14
C GLU A 98 -4.83 3.67 0.10
N ALA A 99 -4.26 4.58 0.90
CA ALA A 99 -3.55 4.25 2.14
C ALA A 99 -4.41 3.47 3.14
N GLN A 100 -5.72 3.72 3.19
CA GLN A 100 -6.67 3.01 4.05
C GLN A 100 -6.98 1.61 3.50
N ALA A 101 -7.14 1.48 2.18
CA ALA A 101 -7.34 0.20 1.50
C ALA A 101 -6.12 -0.73 1.69
N PHE A 102 -4.90 -0.20 1.50
CA PHE A 102 -3.65 -0.90 1.85
C PHE A 102 -3.60 -1.29 3.34
N SER A 103 -3.90 -0.35 4.25
CA SER A 103 -3.90 -0.61 5.70
C SER A 103 -4.90 -1.70 6.11
N VAL A 104 -6.09 -1.74 5.51
CA VAL A 104 -7.12 -2.77 5.77
C VAL A 104 -6.67 -4.15 5.30
N LEU A 105 -6.11 -4.24 4.09
CA LEU A 105 -5.60 -5.50 3.55
C LEU A 105 -4.39 -6.01 4.36
N HIS A 106 -3.45 -5.12 4.69
CA HIS A 106 -2.31 -5.44 5.56
C HIS A 106 -2.78 -5.97 6.92
N GLU A 107 -3.68 -5.27 7.60
CA GLU A 107 -4.23 -5.71 8.90
C GLU A 107 -4.91 -7.08 8.79
N MET A 108 -5.67 -7.32 7.73
CA MET A 108 -6.35 -8.59 7.48
C MET A 108 -5.37 -9.76 7.28
N LEU A 109 -4.30 -9.56 6.51
CA LEU A 109 -3.27 -10.58 6.32
C LEU A 109 -2.43 -10.78 7.59
N GLN A 110 -2.13 -9.71 8.33
CA GLN A 110 -1.36 -9.77 9.57
C GLN A 110 -2.11 -10.55 10.66
N GLN A 111 -3.41 -10.30 10.83
CA GLN A 111 -4.24 -11.07 11.76
C GLN A 111 -4.41 -12.51 11.30
N THR A 112 -4.47 -12.77 9.99
CA THR A 112 -4.47 -14.15 9.45
C THR A 112 -3.16 -14.87 9.79
N PHE A 113 -2.01 -14.23 9.56
CA PHE A 113 -0.70 -14.78 9.94
C PHE A 113 -0.64 -15.07 11.44
N ASN A 114 -1.02 -14.11 12.28
CA ASN A 114 -1.02 -14.26 13.73
C ASN A 114 -1.93 -15.39 14.22
N LEU A 115 -3.07 -15.62 13.57
CA LEU A 115 -4.00 -16.70 13.87
C LEU A 115 -3.39 -18.09 13.58
N PHE A 116 -2.75 -18.23 12.41
CA PHE A 116 -2.14 -19.48 11.99
C PHE A 116 -0.74 -19.73 12.58
N ASN A 117 -0.06 -18.71 13.10
CA ASN A 117 1.25 -18.82 13.75
C ASN A 117 1.11 -18.94 15.28
N THR A 118 0.40 -19.98 15.73
CA THR A 118 0.18 -20.31 17.15
C THR A 118 0.39 -21.81 17.40
N GLU A 119 0.77 -22.18 18.63
CA GLU A 119 0.93 -23.60 19.01
C GLU A 119 -0.35 -24.42 18.78
N HIS A 120 -1.52 -23.83 19.06
CA HIS A 120 -2.82 -24.47 18.79
C HIS A 120 -3.08 -24.68 17.29
N SER A 121 -2.65 -23.75 16.42
CA SER A 121 -2.71 -23.91 14.96
C SER A 121 -1.75 -25.02 14.49
N SER A 122 -0.51 -25.02 14.98
CA SER A 122 0.49 -26.06 14.65
C SER A 122 0.09 -27.45 15.13
N ALA A 123 -0.72 -27.57 16.19
CA ALA A 123 -1.33 -28.83 16.61
C ALA A 123 -2.55 -29.23 15.75
N ALA A 124 -3.29 -28.26 15.22
CA ALA A 124 -4.50 -28.48 14.43
C ALA A 124 -4.23 -28.83 12.97
N TRP A 125 -3.11 -28.39 12.38
CA TRP A 125 -2.84 -28.49 10.94
C TRP A 125 -1.57 -29.26 10.59
N ASP A 126 -1.50 -29.75 9.35
CA ASP A 126 -0.30 -30.36 8.80
C ASP A 126 0.77 -29.28 8.55
N THR A 127 1.93 -29.40 9.19
CA THR A 127 3.04 -28.44 9.08
C THR A 127 3.56 -28.31 7.65
N THR A 128 3.44 -29.35 6.81
CA THR A 128 3.83 -29.28 5.39
C THR A 128 2.93 -28.37 4.55
N LEU A 129 1.74 -28.02 5.06
CA LEU A 129 0.83 -27.04 4.47
C LEU A 129 0.88 -25.69 5.21
N LEU A 130 1.13 -25.71 6.52
CA LEU A 130 1.19 -24.52 7.37
C LEU A 130 2.43 -23.66 7.08
N GLU A 131 3.61 -24.26 6.92
CA GLU A 131 4.86 -23.52 6.63
C GLU A 131 4.82 -22.78 5.27
N PRO A 132 4.34 -23.38 4.16
CA PRO A 132 4.07 -22.63 2.92
C PRO A 132 3.03 -21.53 3.07
N LEU A 133 2.00 -21.71 3.93
CA LEU A 133 0.99 -20.69 4.18
C LEU A 133 1.57 -19.50 4.96
N HIS A 134 2.39 -19.75 5.99
CA HIS A 134 3.13 -18.70 6.70
C HIS A 134 4.05 -17.94 5.76
N THR A 135 4.82 -18.66 4.93
CA THR A 135 5.72 -18.08 3.92
C THR A 135 4.96 -17.18 2.94
N GLY A 136 3.84 -17.66 2.40
CA GLY A 136 3.03 -16.89 1.45
C GLY A 136 2.29 -15.71 2.08
N LEU A 137 1.87 -15.80 3.33
CA LEU A 137 1.28 -14.67 4.06
C LEU A 137 2.34 -13.61 4.38
N HIS A 138 3.54 -14.02 4.78
CA HIS A 138 4.65 -13.11 5.07
C HIS A 138 5.08 -12.35 3.81
N GLN A 139 5.25 -13.03 2.67
CA GLN A 139 5.54 -12.38 1.38
C GLN A 139 4.48 -11.34 0.99
N GLN A 140 3.19 -11.63 1.19
CA GLN A 140 2.13 -10.65 0.91
C GLN A 140 2.17 -9.46 1.88
N LEU A 141 2.63 -9.64 3.13
CA LEU A 141 2.82 -8.55 4.07
C LEU A 141 4.01 -7.67 3.68
N ASP A 142 5.15 -8.27 3.30
CA ASP A 142 6.33 -7.55 2.81
C ASP A 142 6.00 -6.68 1.58
N ASP A 143 5.22 -7.22 0.63
CA ASP A 143 4.73 -6.49 -0.54
C ASP A 143 3.88 -5.25 -0.12
N LEU A 144 3.06 -5.39 0.93
CA LEU A 144 2.17 -4.33 1.42
C LEU A 144 2.91 -3.28 2.25
N ASP A 145 3.91 -3.68 3.04
CA ASP A 145 4.77 -2.76 3.79
C ASP A 145 5.61 -1.89 2.85
N ALA A 146 6.10 -2.47 1.74
CA ALA A 146 6.76 -1.71 0.68
C ALA A 146 5.84 -0.63 0.08
N CYS A 147 4.58 -0.97 -0.20
CA CYS A 147 3.59 0.00 -0.68
C CYS A 147 3.22 1.05 0.38
N LEU A 148 2.96 0.65 1.63
CA LEU A 148 2.64 1.58 2.71
C LEU A 148 3.80 2.56 2.94
N GLY A 149 5.05 2.12 2.85
CA GLY A 149 6.23 2.99 2.93
C GLY A 149 6.36 4.02 1.80
N GLN A 150 5.75 3.77 0.63
CA GLN A 150 5.72 4.71 -0.51
C GLN A 150 4.51 5.65 -0.47
N VAL A 151 3.33 5.11 -0.15
CA VAL A 151 2.06 5.87 -0.07
C VAL A 151 2.03 6.78 1.17
N MET A 152 2.80 6.48 2.22
CA MET A 152 2.91 7.32 3.42
C MET A 152 3.79 8.57 3.20
N GLY A 153 3.16 9.65 2.75
CA GLY A 153 3.62 11.00 3.07
C GLY A 153 3.55 11.30 4.57
N GLU A 154 4.32 12.30 5.04
CA GLU A 154 4.52 12.62 6.47
C GLU A 154 3.22 13.06 7.21
N GLU A 155 2.14 13.37 6.48
CA GLU A 155 0.91 13.97 7.02
C GLU A 155 -0.35 13.09 6.93
N ASP A 156 -0.26 11.84 6.44
CA ASP A 156 -1.45 11.01 6.23
C ASP A 156 -2.01 10.45 7.55
N SER A 157 -3.00 11.15 8.10
CA SER A 157 -3.35 11.07 9.53
C SER A 157 -3.58 9.64 10.06
N VAL A 158 -2.82 9.27 11.09
CA VAL A 158 -2.92 7.96 11.77
C VAL A 158 -4.35 7.69 12.25
N LEU A 159 -5.09 8.74 12.61
CA LEU A 159 -6.47 8.65 13.07
C LEU A 159 -7.42 8.08 12.00
N GLY A 160 -7.30 8.54 10.74
CA GLY A 160 -8.17 8.10 9.64
C GLY A 160 -8.01 6.62 9.29
N ARG A 161 -6.76 6.12 9.31
CA ARG A 161 -6.43 4.71 9.08
C ARG A 161 -6.85 3.78 10.23
N THR A 162 -6.95 4.31 11.45
CA THR A 162 -7.27 3.51 12.65
C THR A 162 -8.71 2.98 12.63
N GLY A 163 -9.68 3.72 12.07
CA GLY A 163 -11.09 3.29 12.05
C GLY A 163 -11.33 1.97 11.28
N PRO A 164 -11.01 1.92 9.98
CA PRO A 164 -11.15 0.70 9.15
C PRO A 164 -10.38 -0.51 9.69
N THR A 165 -9.11 -0.32 10.08
CA THR A 165 -8.27 -1.40 10.63
C THR A 165 -8.77 -1.91 11.98
N LEU A 166 -9.35 -1.05 12.83
CA LEU A 166 -9.96 -1.46 14.09
C LEU A 166 -11.21 -2.34 13.89
N ALA A 167 -11.98 -2.16 12.81
CA ALA A 167 -13.06 -3.07 12.46
C ALA A 167 -12.52 -4.48 12.15
N MET A 168 -11.43 -4.57 11.37
CA MET A 168 -10.75 -5.83 11.08
C MET A 168 -10.19 -6.50 12.36
N LYS A 169 -9.54 -5.74 13.25
CA LYS A 169 -9.07 -6.23 14.56
C LYS A 169 -10.19 -6.80 15.43
N ARG A 170 -11.36 -6.15 15.47
CA ARG A 170 -12.53 -6.64 16.23
C ARG A 170 -13.08 -7.95 15.67
N TYR A 171 -13.14 -8.08 14.35
CA TYR A 171 -13.55 -9.31 13.68
C TYR A 171 -12.62 -10.49 14.02
N PHE A 172 -11.29 -10.32 13.89
CA PHE A 172 -10.33 -11.35 14.29
C PHE A 172 -10.32 -11.62 15.81
N HIS A 173 -10.55 -10.61 16.65
CA HIS A 173 -10.76 -10.82 18.08
C HIS A 173 -11.95 -11.74 18.36
N GLY A 174 -13.05 -11.60 17.60
CA GLY A 174 -14.19 -12.53 17.66
C GLY A 174 -13.82 -13.98 17.31
N ILE A 175 -12.96 -14.18 16.31
CA ILE A 175 -12.40 -15.51 15.96
C ILE A 175 -11.59 -16.09 17.12
N HIS A 176 -10.69 -15.30 17.74
CA HIS A 176 -9.90 -15.75 18.90
C HIS A 176 -10.74 -15.98 20.17
N VAL A 177 -11.86 -15.28 20.36
CA VAL A 177 -12.83 -15.57 21.43
C VAL A 177 -13.49 -16.92 21.16
N TYR A 178 -14.06 -17.11 19.97
CA TYR A 178 -14.72 -18.35 19.57
C TYR A 178 -13.82 -19.59 19.69
N LEU A 179 -12.55 -19.51 19.26
CA LEU A 179 -11.61 -20.64 19.39
C LEU A 179 -11.38 -21.02 20.86
N ARG A 180 -11.32 -20.05 21.77
CA ARG A 180 -11.20 -20.29 23.22
C ARG A 180 -12.49 -20.87 23.81
N GLU A 181 -13.65 -20.34 23.43
CA GLU A 181 -14.97 -20.86 23.86
C GLU A 181 -15.23 -22.31 23.40
N LYS A 182 -14.61 -22.72 22.29
CA LYS A 182 -14.68 -24.08 21.72
C LYS A 182 -13.46 -24.94 22.06
N GLU A 183 -12.64 -24.51 23.02
CA GLU A 183 -11.46 -25.24 23.52
C GLU A 183 -10.48 -25.69 22.41
N TYR A 184 -10.40 -24.93 21.32
CA TYR A 184 -9.61 -25.22 20.13
C TYR A 184 -9.91 -26.59 19.48
N SER A 185 -11.17 -27.06 19.53
CA SER A 185 -11.58 -28.32 18.93
C SER A 185 -11.35 -28.39 17.42
N ASP A 186 -11.21 -29.61 16.87
CA ASP A 186 -11.06 -29.83 15.42
C ASP A 186 -12.18 -29.17 14.60
N CYS A 187 -13.41 -29.15 15.14
CA CYS A 187 -14.53 -28.48 14.49
C CYS A 187 -14.47 -26.96 14.60
N ALA A 188 -13.96 -26.41 15.71
CA ALA A 188 -13.70 -24.97 15.82
C ALA A 188 -12.69 -24.53 14.76
N TRP A 189 -11.59 -25.26 14.62
CA TRP A 189 -10.57 -25.01 13.61
C TRP A 189 -11.08 -25.16 12.18
N GLU A 190 -11.89 -26.18 11.87
CA GLU A 190 -12.49 -26.34 10.54
C GLU A 190 -13.47 -25.19 10.20
N ILE A 191 -14.25 -24.69 11.17
CA ILE A 191 -15.10 -23.51 10.99
C ILE A 191 -14.27 -22.24 10.75
N VAL A 192 -13.21 -22.02 11.52
CA VAL A 192 -12.31 -20.86 11.35
C VAL A 192 -11.57 -20.91 10.01
N ARG A 193 -11.07 -22.08 9.59
CA ARG A 193 -10.42 -22.29 8.29
C ARG A 193 -11.33 -21.88 7.14
N LEU A 194 -12.62 -22.22 7.20
CA LEU A 194 -13.62 -21.80 6.20
C LEU A 194 -13.87 -20.30 6.22
N GLU A 195 -13.93 -19.69 7.41
CA GLU A 195 -14.16 -18.25 7.54
C GLU A 195 -12.97 -17.45 6.99
N ILE A 196 -11.73 -17.87 7.26
CA ILE A 196 -10.54 -17.24 6.66
C ILE A 196 -10.51 -17.43 5.14
N MET A 197 -10.85 -18.62 4.62
CA MET A 197 -10.98 -18.80 3.16
C MET A 197 -12.03 -17.85 2.57
N ARG A 198 -13.17 -17.69 3.24
CA ARG A 198 -14.27 -16.82 2.80
C ARG A 198 -13.83 -15.36 2.77
N SER A 199 -13.27 -14.88 3.88
CA SER A 199 -12.85 -13.49 4.02
C SER A 199 -11.74 -13.13 3.01
N LEU A 200 -10.68 -13.95 2.90
CA LEU A 200 -9.61 -13.75 1.91
C LEU A 200 -10.12 -13.81 0.46
N SER A 201 -11.12 -14.64 0.18
CA SER A 201 -11.77 -14.65 -1.14
C SER A 201 -12.56 -13.35 -1.39
N SER A 202 -13.24 -12.83 -0.37
CA SER A 202 -13.98 -11.56 -0.44
C SER A 202 -13.09 -10.33 -0.63
N SER A 203 -11.83 -10.36 -0.15
CA SER A 203 -10.88 -9.25 -0.39
C SER A 203 -10.22 -9.27 -1.77
N THR A 204 -10.56 -10.21 -2.67
CA THR A 204 -9.99 -10.25 -4.04
C THR A 204 -10.31 -8.98 -4.82
N ASN A 205 -11.51 -8.42 -4.68
CA ASN A 205 -11.89 -7.16 -5.34
C ASN A 205 -11.09 -5.96 -4.83
N LEU A 206 -10.76 -5.94 -3.53
CA LEU A 206 -9.90 -4.93 -2.92
C LEU A 206 -8.47 -5.03 -3.45
N GLN A 207 -7.95 -6.25 -3.56
CA GLN A 207 -6.61 -6.54 -4.09
C GLN A 207 -6.49 -6.16 -5.58
N GLU A 208 -7.45 -6.53 -6.43
CA GLU A 208 -7.45 -6.12 -7.85
C GLU A 208 -7.64 -4.61 -8.01
N ARG A 209 -8.37 -3.92 -7.11
CA ARG A 209 -8.43 -2.45 -7.11
C ARG A 209 -7.04 -1.85 -6.84
N LEU A 210 -6.38 -2.29 -5.76
CA LEU A 210 -5.02 -1.86 -5.38
C LEU A 210 -3.94 -2.20 -6.42
N ARG A 211 -4.24 -3.07 -7.39
CA ARG A 211 -3.37 -3.38 -8.53
C ARG A 211 -3.55 -2.44 -9.73
N MET A 212 -4.66 -1.71 -9.82
CA MET A 212 -5.03 -0.94 -11.02
C MET A 212 -4.94 0.58 -10.84
N MET A 213 -4.46 1.07 -9.69
CA MET A 213 -4.61 2.49 -9.31
C MET A 213 -3.68 3.50 -10.01
N ASP A 214 -2.66 3.03 -10.75
CA ASP A 214 -1.77 3.91 -11.54
C ASP A 214 -2.29 4.18 -12.98
N GLY A 215 -3.47 3.64 -13.35
CA GLY A 215 -3.96 3.63 -14.74
C GLY A 215 -4.62 4.90 -15.29
N ASP A 216 -4.99 5.87 -14.45
CA ASP A 216 -5.91 6.96 -14.79
C ASP A 216 -5.26 8.37 -14.93
N GLN A 217 -3.94 8.43 -15.13
CA GLN A 217 -3.24 9.67 -15.51
C GLN A 217 -2.85 9.68 -16.99
N ASN A 218 -3.80 10.08 -17.85
CA ASN A 218 -3.60 10.46 -19.27
C ASN A 218 -4.24 11.83 -19.55
#